data_AF-A0A081B112-F1
#
_entry.id   AF-A0A081B112-F1
#
_cell.length_a   1.000
_cell.length_b   1.000
_cell.length_c   1.000
_cell.angle_alpha   90.00
_cell.angle_beta   90.00
_cell.angle_gamma   90.00
#
_symmetry.space_group_name_H-M   'P 1'
#
loop_
_entity.id
_entity.type
_entity.pdbx_description
1 polymer ?
#
loop_
_entity_poly.entity_id
_entity_poly.type
_entity_poly.pdbx_seq_one_letter_code
_entity_poly.pdbx_strand_id
1 'polypeptide(L)'
;MLKRFFELLPVLDTDDDELAELLPSPAAKRRLKDLLGELKDVESVSKALQGSDVSLLDVRVWFDALIAKMESYANYLAPRAEIVHSPDFESGCVQVLKGQGQRLTRSDKSALEAFRVIPAAQAARVGDDAETGGSFVERLQKRRRLEQHQPAY
;
A
#
# COMPACT_ATOMS: atom_id res chain seq x y z
N MET A 1 -1.73 -13.74 -21.96
CA MET A 1 -2.63 -14.62 -22.74
C MET A 1 -3.94 -13.94 -23.13
N LEU A 2 -4.80 -13.51 -22.19
CA LEU A 2 -6.11 -12.90 -22.52
C LEU A 2 -6.03 -11.61 -23.35
N LYS A 3 -5.12 -10.69 -23.01
CA LYS A 3 -4.88 -9.47 -23.82
C LYS A 3 -4.60 -9.81 -25.28
N ARG A 4 -3.71 -10.77 -25.52
CA ARG A 4 -3.32 -11.23 -26.86
C ARG A 4 -4.49 -11.87 -27.60
N PHE A 5 -5.33 -12.66 -26.92
CA PHE A 5 -6.54 -13.23 -27.51
C PHE A 5 -7.46 -12.14 -28.09
N PHE A 6 -7.72 -11.07 -27.34
CA PHE A 6 -8.56 -9.96 -27.83
C PHE A 6 -7.89 -9.12 -28.93
N GLU A 7 -6.56 -9.02 -28.95
CA GLU A 7 -5.82 -8.38 -30.05
C GLU A 7 -5.87 -9.19 -31.35
N LEU A 8 -5.94 -10.52 -31.24
CA LEU A 8 -6.02 -11.42 -32.39
C LEU A 8 -7.44 -11.59 -32.92
N LEU A 9 -8.46 -11.43 -32.07
CA LEU A 9 -9.86 -11.63 -32.46
C LEU A 9 -10.27 -10.95 -33.79
N PRO A 10 -9.86 -9.70 -34.09
CA PRO A 10 -10.24 -9.02 -35.34
C PRO A 10 -9.56 -9.57 -36.61
N VAL A 11 -8.50 -10.36 -36.46
CA VAL A 11 -7.74 -10.93 -37.59
C VAL A 11 -8.00 -12.43 -37.78
N LEU A 12 -8.84 -13.03 -36.94
CA LEU A 12 -9.28 -14.42 -37.10
C LEU A 12 -10.40 -14.49 -38.12
N ASP A 13 -10.33 -15.47 -39.01
CA ASP A 13 -11.38 -15.77 -39.98
C ASP A 13 -12.55 -16.47 -39.26
N THR A 14 -13.51 -15.69 -38.75
CA THR A 14 -14.65 -16.24 -38.01
C THR A 14 -15.68 -16.92 -38.90
N ASP A 15 -15.53 -16.84 -40.23
CA ASP A 15 -16.39 -17.52 -41.20
C ASP A 15 -15.89 -18.94 -41.51
N ASP A 16 -14.68 -19.31 -41.05
CA ASP A 16 -14.17 -20.68 -41.03
C ASP A 16 -14.88 -21.48 -39.91
N ASP A 17 -15.69 -22.47 -40.30
CA ASP A 17 -16.48 -23.29 -39.38
C ASP A 17 -15.60 -24.07 -38.38
N GLU A 18 -14.43 -24.58 -38.80
CA GLU A 18 -13.51 -25.30 -37.90
C GLU A 18 -12.95 -24.36 -36.84
N LEU A 19 -12.62 -23.12 -37.22
CA LEU A 19 -12.14 -22.11 -36.28
C LEU A 19 -13.27 -21.60 -35.37
N ALA A 20 -14.47 -21.42 -35.90
CA ALA A 20 -15.64 -20.95 -35.16
C ALA A 20 -16.01 -21.90 -34.02
N GLU A 21 -15.89 -23.22 -34.21
CA GLU A 21 -16.11 -24.24 -33.17
C GLU A 21 -15.10 -24.14 -32.01
N LEU A 22 -13.88 -23.65 -32.27
CA LEU A 22 -12.84 -23.48 -31.25
C LEU A 22 -12.96 -22.17 -30.47
N LEU A 23 -13.73 -21.20 -30.96
CA LEU A 23 -13.86 -19.89 -30.32
C LEU A 23 -14.82 -19.93 -29.11
N PRO A 24 -14.52 -19.19 -28.04
CA PRO A 24 -15.46 -19.06 -26.93
C PRO A 24 -16.78 -18.45 -27.40
N SER A 25 -17.89 -18.87 -26.79
CA SER A 25 -19.19 -18.28 -27.06
C SER A 25 -19.19 -16.75 -26.82
N PRO A 26 -20.09 -15.97 -27.45
CA PRO A 26 -20.17 -14.53 -27.21
C PRO A 26 -20.33 -14.17 -25.72
N ALA A 27 -21.05 -14.99 -24.95
CA ALA A 27 -21.18 -14.83 -23.51
C ALA A 27 -19.85 -15.06 -22.77
N ALA A 28 -19.09 -16.10 -23.16
CA ALA A 28 -17.77 -16.36 -22.61
C ALA A 28 -16.78 -15.23 -22.97
N LYS A 29 -16.79 -14.73 -24.21
CA LYS A 29 -15.96 -13.59 -24.63
C LYS A 29 -16.22 -12.34 -23.78
N ARG A 30 -17.49 -12.04 -23.43
CA ARG A 30 -17.82 -10.93 -22.50
C ARG A 30 -17.21 -11.14 -21.12
N ARG A 31 -17.42 -12.32 -20.51
CA ARG A 31 -16.83 -12.67 -19.20
C ARG A 31 -15.30 -12.59 -19.20
N LEU A 32 -14.65 -13.04 -20.26
CA LEU A 32 -13.19 -12.94 -20.41
C LEU A 32 -12.70 -11.49 -20.51
N LYS A 33 -13.51 -10.59 -21.07
CA LYS A 33 -13.19 -9.17 -21.19
C LYS A 33 -13.28 -8.48 -19.82
N ASP A 34 -14.31 -8.82 -19.05
CA ASP A 34 -14.48 -8.34 -17.67
C ASP A 34 -13.33 -8.82 -16.79
N LEU A 35 -13.00 -10.13 -16.86
CA LEU A 35 -11.86 -10.72 -16.17
C LEU A 35 -10.53 -10.06 -16.56
N LEU A 36 -10.33 -9.70 -17.84
CA LEU A 36 -9.13 -8.96 -18.25
C LEU A 36 -9.06 -7.58 -17.59
N GLY A 37 -10.19 -6.92 -17.34
CA GLY A 37 -10.25 -5.68 -16.56
C GLY A 37 -9.80 -5.90 -15.11
N GLU A 38 -10.36 -6.90 -14.45
CA GLU A 38 -10.00 -7.25 -13.07
C GLU A 38 -8.51 -7.60 -12.93
N LEU A 39 -7.97 -8.39 -13.87
CA LEU A 39 -6.55 -8.74 -13.87
C LEU A 39 -5.63 -7.52 -14.03
N LYS A 40 -6.06 -6.48 -14.76
CA LYS A 40 -5.30 -5.22 -14.86
C LYS A 40 -5.30 -4.46 -13.55
N ASP A 41 -6.41 -4.47 -12.81
CA ASP A 41 -6.47 -3.83 -11.50
C ASP A 41 -5.53 -4.54 -10.52
N VAL A 42 -5.54 -5.88 -10.51
CA VAL A 42 -4.60 -6.69 -9.70
C VAL A 42 -3.14 -6.46 -10.12
N GLU A 43 -2.86 -6.40 -11.41
CA GLU A 43 -1.52 -6.09 -11.94
C GLU A 43 -1.06 -4.70 -11.47
N SER A 44 -1.94 -3.70 -11.52
CA SER A 44 -1.65 -2.33 -11.09
C SER A 44 -1.30 -2.27 -9.61
N VAL A 45 -2.11 -2.90 -8.75
CA VAL A 45 -1.82 -2.98 -7.31
C VAL A 45 -0.52 -3.74 -7.06
N SER A 46 -0.29 -4.87 -7.73
CA SER A 46 0.93 -5.66 -7.58
C SER A 46 2.19 -4.89 -7.96
N LYS A 47 2.13 -4.03 -8.98
CA LYS A 47 3.23 -3.12 -9.34
C LYS A 47 3.41 -2.01 -8.31
N ALA A 48 2.31 -1.42 -7.83
CA ALA A 48 2.38 -0.37 -6.82
C ALA A 48 3.05 -0.87 -5.53
N LEU A 49 2.76 -2.11 -5.11
CA LEU A 49 3.39 -2.76 -3.96
C LEU A 49 4.90 -2.96 -4.08
N GLN A 50 5.46 -2.92 -5.29
CA GLN A 50 6.90 -3.02 -5.52
C GLN A 50 7.62 -1.67 -5.42
N GLY A 51 6.89 -0.57 -5.17
CA GLY A 51 7.45 0.75 -4.95
C GLY A 51 8.19 0.86 -3.61
N SER A 52 9.15 1.79 -3.53
CA SER A 52 9.93 2.03 -2.31
C SER A 52 9.16 2.81 -1.23
N ASP A 53 8.21 3.66 -1.64
CA ASP A 53 7.51 4.59 -0.76
C ASP A 53 6.04 4.16 -0.57
N VAL A 54 5.84 2.94 -0.10
CA VAL A 54 4.50 2.36 0.14
C VAL A 54 4.28 2.19 1.64
N SER A 55 3.27 2.87 2.17
CA SER A 55 2.88 2.69 3.57
C SER A 55 1.86 1.56 3.74
N LEU A 56 1.76 0.99 4.94
CA LEU A 56 0.70 0.02 5.27
C LEU A 56 -0.71 0.58 5.06
N LEU A 57 -0.89 1.90 5.16
CA LEU A 57 -2.17 2.55 4.86
C LEU A 57 -2.49 2.47 3.37
N ASP A 58 -1.52 2.72 2.49
CA ASP A 58 -1.69 2.62 1.04
C ASP A 58 -2.05 1.20 0.62
N VAL A 59 -1.30 0.21 1.12
CA VAL A 59 -1.59 -1.22 0.90
C VAL A 59 -3.04 -1.53 1.30
N ARG A 60 -3.47 -1.02 2.45
CA ARG A 60 -4.82 -1.29 2.95
C ARG A 60 -5.89 -0.70 2.04
N VAL A 61 -5.71 0.53 1.58
CA VAL A 61 -6.61 1.19 0.62
C VAL A 61 -6.70 0.40 -0.68
N TRP A 62 -5.57 -0.05 -1.23
CA TRP A 62 -5.55 -0.80 -2.50
C TRP A 62 -6.19 -2.18 -2.37
N PHE A 63 -5.91 -2.90 -1.29
CA PHE A 63 -6.51 -4.20 -1.04
C PHE A 63 -8.01 -4.10 -0.78
N ASP A 64 -8.47 -3.10 -0.01
CA ASP A 64 -9.92 -2.88 0.21
C ASP A 64 -10.63 -2.56 -1.11
N ALA A 65 -9.99 -1.82 -2.01
CA ALA A 65 -10.52 -1.54 -3.35
C ALA A 65 -10.62 -2.81 -4.22
N LEU A 66 -9.66 -3.74 -4.12
CA LEU A 66 -9.74 -5.04 -4.80
C LEU A 66 -10.85 -5.91 -4.21
N ILE A 67 -10.99 -5.96 -2.88
CA ILE A 67 -12.07 -6.70 -2.20
C ILE A 67 -13.44 -6.17 -2.62
N ALA A 68 -13.59 -4.85 -2.76
CA ALA A 68 -14.83 -4.24 -3.22
C ALA A 68 -15.22 -4.63 -4.67
N LYS A 69 -14.23 -4.95 -5.51
CA LYS A 69 -14.46 -5.46 -6.87
C LYS A 69 -14.79 -6.95 -6.88
N MET A 70 -14.13 -7.73 -6.03
CA MET A 70 -14.32 -9.19 -5.95
C MET A 70 -14.17 -9.64 -4.50
N GLU A 71 -15.30 -9.94 -3.89
CA GLU A 71 -15.42 -10.25 -2.45
C GLU A 71 -14.55 -11.44 -2.03
N SER A 72 -14.32 -12.42 -2.91
CA SER A 72 -13.49 -13.59 -2.63
C SER A 72 -12.03 -13.26 -2.36
N TYR A 73 -11.53 -12.08 -2.75
CA TYR A 73 -10.20 -11.62 -2.35
C TYR A 73 -10.10 -11.37 -0.84
N ALA A 74 -11.21 -11.19 -0.11
CA ALA A 74 -11.19 -11.03 1.33
C ALA A 74 -10.55 -12.23 2.05
N ASN A 75 -10.63 -13.43 1.47
CA ASN A 75 -10.00 -14.64 2.01
C ASN A 75 -8.48 -14.53 2.15
N TYR A 76 -7.85 -13.62 1.40
CA TYR A 76 -6.40 -13.44 1.35
C TYR A 76 -5.97 -12.02 1.72
N LEU A 77 -6.74 -11.02 1.29
CA LEU A 77 -6.36 -9.63 1.40
C LEU A 77 -7.01 -8.92 2.58
N ALA A 78 -8.01 -9.50 3.26
CA ALA A 78 -8.67 -8.82 4.38
C ALA A 78 -7.69 -8.65 5.57
N PRO A 79 -7.89 -7.63 6.44
CA PRO A 79 -7.02 -7.37 7.59
C PRO A 79 -6.91 -8.53 8.61
N ARG A 80 -7.82 -9.51 8.51
CA ARG A 80 -7.88 -10.70 9.37
C ARG A 80 -7.94 -11.99 8.56
N ALA A 81 -7.50 -11.96 7.30
CA ALA A 81 -7.32 -13.18 6.52
C ALA A 81 -6.33 -14.12 7.24
N GLU A 82 -6.51 -15.43 7.10
CA GLU A 82 -5.71 -16.44 7.82
C GLU A 82 -4.20 -16.29 7.57
N ILE A 83 -3.82 -15.80 6.38
CA ILE A 83 -2.43 -15.58 6.00
C ILE A 83 -1.77 -14.38 6.70
N VAL A 84 -2.55 -13.51 7.35
CA VAL A 84 -2.05 -12.32 8.05
C VAL A 84 -1.40 -12.74 9.36
N HIS A 85 -0.07 -12.62 9.43
CA HIS A 85 0.70 -13.06 10.58
C HIS A 85 0.40 -12.28 11.88
N SER A 86 0.21 -10.96 11.77
CA SER A 86 -0.04 -10.10 12.94
C SER A 86 -1.14 -9.08 12.66
N PRO A 87 -2.42 -9.48 12.72
CA PRO A 87 -3.54 -8.63 12.33
C PRO A 87 -3.68 -7.39 13.21
N ASP A 88 -3.38 -7.49 14.52
CA ASP A 88 -3.44 -6.35 15.43
C ASP A 88 -2.30 -5.35 15.19
N PHE A 89 -1.12 -5.82 14.76
CA PHE A 89 -0.01 -4.95 14.36
C PHE A 89 -0.35 -4.16 13.09
N GLU A 90 -0.85 -4.83 12.06
CA GLU A 90 -1.27 -4.18 10.81
C GLU A 90 -2.39 -3.17 11.06
N SER A 91 -3.43 -3.58 11.81
CA SER A 91 -4.52 -2.70 12.23
C SER A 91 -4.00 -1.47 12.97
N GLY A 92 -3.11 -1.67 13.95
CA GLY A 92 -2.49 -0.59 14.71
C GLY A 92 -1.73 0.39 13.82
N CYS A 93 -0.86 -0.11 12.95
CA CYS A 93 -0.09 0.72 11.99
C CYS A 93 -1.03 1.55 11.10
N VAL A 94 -2.09 0.94 10.56
CA VAL A 94 -3.08 1.64 9.73
C VAL A 94 -3.78 2.76 10.52
N GLN A 95 -4.14 2.55 11.79
CA GLN A 95 -4.76 3.61 12.60
C GLN A 95 -3.80 4.75 12.92
N VAL A 96 -2.53 4.44 13.22
CA VAL A 96 -1.50 5.45 13.47
C VAL A 96 -1.27 6.30 12.21
N LEU A 97 -1.12 5.66 11.04
CA LEU A 97 -0.93 6.35 9.77
C LEU A 97 -2.14 7.21 9.37
N LYS A 98 -3.36 6.84 9.78
CA LYS A 98 -4.57 7.67 9.62
C LYS A 98 -4.63 8.86 10.58
N GLY A 99 -3.69 8.99 11.52
CA GLY A 99 -3.76 9.97 12.61
C GLY A 99 -4.86 9.64 13.63
N GLN A 100 -5.30 8.38 13.71
CA GLN A 100 -6.42 7.92 14.54
C GLN A 100 -5.95 7.11 15.75
N GLY A 101 -4.88 7.55 16.42
CA GLY A 101 -4.28 6.85 17.57
C GLY A 101 -5.26 6.60 18.74
N GLN A 102 -6.29 7.44 18.88
CA GLN A 102 -7.37 7.25 19.85
C GLN A 102 -8.23 5.99 19.60
N ARG A 103 -8.24 5.47 18.36
CA ARG A 103 -9.00 4.28 17.96
C ARG A 103 -8.22 2.98 18.19
N LEU A 104 -6.97 3.05 18.62
CA LEU A 104 -6.15 1.87 18.89
C LEU A 104 -6.75 1.04 20.01
N THR A 105 -6.97 -0.25 19.73
CA THR A 105 -7.40 -1.21 20.73
C THR A 105 -6.25 -1.52 21.71
N ARG A 106 -6.55 -2.24 22.79
CA ARG A 106 -5.52 -2.71 23.72
C ARG A 106 -4.53 -3.64 23.02
N SER A 107 -5.01 -4.51 22.13
CA SER A 107 -4.18 -5.43 21.36
C SER A 107 -3.29 -4.67 20.38
N ASP A 108 -3.82 -3.67 19.66
CA ASP A 108 -3.04 -2.82 18.77
C ASP A 108 -1.91 -2.12 19.53
N LYS A 109 -2.21 -1.50 20.69
CA LYS A 109 -1.21 -0.84 21.53
C LYS A 109 -0.12 -1.81 21.97
N SER A 110 -0.50 -3.02 22.39
CA SER A 110 0.46 -4.05 22.79
C SER A 110 1.35 -4.49 21.63
N ALA A 111 0.78 -4.64 20.42
CA ALA A 111 1.52 -5.04 19.23
C ALA A 111 2.49 -3.95 18.75
N LEU A 112 2.15 -2.67 18.96
CA LEU A 112 2.96 -1.53 18.57
C LEU A 112 3.99 -1.08 19.62
N GLU A 113 3.94 -1.62 20.84
CA GLU A 113 4.74 -1.10 21.97
C GLU A 113 6.25 -1.06 21.66
N ALA A 114 6.77 -2.08 20.98
CA ALA A 114 8.18 -2.15 20.59
C ALA A 114 8.61 -1.04 19.60
N PHE A 115 7.67 -0.44 18.88
CA PHE A 115 7.90 0.61 17.88
C PHE A 115 7.59 2.01 18.40
N ARG A 116 7.17 2.12 19.67
CA ARG A 116 6.80 3.39 20.27
C ARG A 116 8.02 4.30 20.38
N VAL A 117 7.95 5.45 19.72
CA VAL A 117 9.03 6.44 19.83
C VAL A 117 8.82 7.30 21.07
N ILE A 118 9.79 7.27 21.98
CA ILE A 118 9.83 8.13 23.16
C ILE A 118 10.53 9.43 22.74
N PRO A 119 9.91 10.62 22.86
CA PRO A 119 10.51 11.89 22.43
C PRO A 119 11.91 12.16 23.02
N ALA A 120 12.18 11.73 24.26
CA ALA A 120 13.50 11.82 24.89
C ALA A 120 14.58 10.98 24.17
N ALA A 121 14.22 9.83 23.59
CA ALA A 121 15.12 8.98 22.83
C ALA A 121 15.42 9.52 21.42
N GLN A 122 14.49 10.28 20.83
CA GLN A 122 14.74 11.03 19.60
C GLN A 122 15.69 12.20 19.81
N ALA A 123 15.55 12.95 20.91
CA ALA A 123 16.48 14.02 21.27
C ALA A 123 17.91 13.50 21.51
N ALA A 124 18.06 12.32 22.12
CA ALA A 124 19.37 11.68 22.31
C ALA A 124 20.02 11.22 21.00
N ARG A 125 19.25 10.67 20.04
CA ARG A 125 19.77 10.26 18.71
C ARG A 125 20.14 11.44 17.81
N VAL A 126 19.41 12.55 17.90
CA VAL A 126 19.77 13.80 17.20
C VAL A 126 20.98 14.47 17.86
N GLY A 127 21.24 14.19 19.15
CA GLY A 127 22.42 14.68 19.87
C GLY A 127 23.74 14.03 19.43
N ASP A 128 23.72 12.74 19.06
CA ASP A 128 24.94 11.99 18.73
C ASP A 128 25.48 12.29 17.32
N ASP A 129 24.60 12.65 16.37
CA ASP A 129 25.00 13.12 15.02
C ASP A 129 25.32 14.63 14.98
N ALA A 130 25.08 15.37 16.06
CA ALA A 130 25.26 16.82 16.07
C ALA A 130 26.66 17.29 16.51
N GLU A 131 27.51 16.42 17.07
CA GLU A 131 28.78 16.86 17.68
C GLU A 131 30.02 16.82 16.78
N THR A 132 29.97 16.30 15.54
CA THR A 132 31.20 16.22 14.71
C THR A 132 31.09 16.58 13.23
N GLY A 133 30.18 17.49 12.80
CA GLY A 133 30.01 17.73 11.35
C GLY A 133 29.72 19.14 10.82
N GLY A 134 29.47 20.16 11.63
CA GLY A 134 29.04 21.48 11.13
C GLY A 134 30.15 22.53 11.06
N SER A 135 30.26 23.26 9.95
CA SER A 135 31.21 24.38 9.84
C SER A 135 30.87 25.49 10.85
N PHE A 136 31.84 26.34 11.20
CA PHE A 136 31.65 27.45 12.13
C PHE A 136 30.48 28.38 11.74
N VAL A 137 30.24 28.55 10.43
CA VAL A 137 29.18 29.40 9.89
C VAL A 137 27.79 28.79 10.14
N GLU A 138 27.64 27.47 9.99
CA GLU A 138 26.36 26.78 10.25
C GLU A 138 25.97 26.87 11.72
N ARG A 139 26.95 26.79 12.62
CA ARG A 139 26.75 26.99 14.07
C ARG A 139 26.31 28.42 14.43
N LEU A 140 26.75 29.42 13.66
CA LEU A 140 26.30 30.81 13.85
C LEU A 140 24.87 31.02 13.31
N GLN A 141 24.57 30.44 12.14
CA GLN A 141 23.24 30.55 11.53
C GLN A 141 22.17 29.80 12.32
N LYS A 142 22.49 28.65 12.91
CA LYS A 142 21.57 27.88 13.78
C LYS A 142 21.22 28.65 15.05
N ARG A 143 22.21 29.31 15.69
CA ARG A 143 21.99 30.17 16.87
C ARG A 143 21.03 31.32 16.58
N ARG A 144 21.22 32.03 15.45
CA ARG A 144 20.31 33.10 15.03
C ARG A 144 18.86 32.63 14.82
N ARG A 145 18.66 31.40 14.32
CA ARG A 145 17.30 30.84 14.10
C ARG A 145 16.62 30.47 15.42
N LEU A 146 17.39 29.97 16.39
CA LEU A 146 16.90 29.60 17.72
C LEU A 146 16.53 30.84 18.57
N GLU A 147 17.28 31.94 18.44
CA GLU A 147 16.94 33.21 19.10
C GLU A 147 15.65 33.85 18.56
N GLN A 148 15.25 33.53 17.32
CA GLN A 148 13.99 34.00 16.72
C GLN A 148 12.78 33.13 17.09
N HIS A 149 12.98 31.95 17.67
CA HIS A 149 11.92 31.00 18.03
C HIS A 149 11.96 30.71 19.54
N GLN A 150 11.79 31.76 20.36
CA GLN A 150 11.32 31.57 21.74
C GLN A 150 9.82 31.22 21.70
N PRO A 151 9.35 30.20 22.44
CA PRO A 151 8.02 29.64 22.25
C PRO A 151 6.93 30.53 22.85
N ALA A 152 5.81 30.65 22.14
CA ALA A 152 4.51 30.85 22.77
C ALA A 152 3.77 29.50 22.78
N TYR A 153 3.38 29.12 23.99
CA TYR A 153 2.76 27.87 24.48
C TYR A 153 3.68 26.67 24.74
#